data_AF-A0A1H8NXI8-F1
#
_entry.id   AF-A0A1H8NXI8-F1
#
_cell.length_a   1.000
_cell.length_b   1.000
_cell.length_c   1.000
_cell.angle_alpha   90.00
_cell.angle_beta   90.00
_cell.angle_gamma   90.00
#
_symmetry.space_group_name_H-M   'P 1'
#
loop_
_entity.id
_entity.type
_entity.pdbx_description
1 polymer ?
#
loop_
_entity_poly.entity_id
_entity_poly.type
_entity_poly.pdbx_seq_one_letter_code
_entity_poly.pdbx_strand_id
1 'polypeptide(L)' 'MDRYTIQQQDDGNWAVLDQQKGALIVDPMMTQTTTRLSAQALADLKNGLQPRRQEKIRTRLDAIADLVRRLRARSA' A
#
# COMPACT_ATOMS: atom_id res chain seq x y z
N MET A 1 20.64 -0.72 -1.81
CA MET A 1 19.99 -0.42 -0.51
C MET A 1 18.90 0.59 -0.77
N ASP A 2 17.71 0.36 -0.21
CA ASP A 2 16.57 1.26 -0.38
C ASP A 2 16.78 2.55 0.42
N ARG A 3 16.48 3.70 -0.19
CA ARG A 3 16.69 5.01 0.43
C ARG A 3 15.69 5.27 1.57
N TYR A 4 14.48 4.76 1.43
CA TYR A 4 13.39 4.96 2.37
C TYR A 4 13.08 3.65 3.08
N THR A 5 13.19 3.62 4.41
CA THR A 5 12.88 2.43 5.23
C THR A 5 11.86 2.75 6.31
N ILE A 6 11.22 1.74 6.91
CA ILE A 6 10.29 1.97 8.02
C ILE A 6 11.00 1.87 9.37
N GLN A 7 10.58 2.69 10.34
CA GLN A 7 11.04 2.65 11.72
C GLN A 7 9.83 2.78 12.66
N GLN A 8 9.83 2.00 13.74
CA GLN A 8 8.86 2.15 14.82
C GLN A 8 9.31 3.29 15.74
N GLN A 9 8.36 4.17 16.10
CA GLN A 9 8.54 5.26 17.05
C GLN A 9 8.11 4.83 18.46
N ASP A 10 8.57 5.57 19.47
CA ASP A 10 8.36 5.25 20.89
C ASP A 10 6.88 5.29 21.31
N ASP A 11 6.05 6.02 20.56
CA ASP A 11 4.60 6.13 20.74
C ASP A 11 3.81 4.97 20.11
N GLY A 12 4.51 3.96 19.56
CA GLY A 12 3.92 2.81 18.89
C GLY A 12 3.53 3.06 17.43
N ASN A 13 3.75 4.27 16.91
CA ASN A 13 3.53 4.60 15.51
C ASN A 13 4.69 4.12 14.63
N TRP A 14 4.44 4.03 13.33
CA TRP A 14 5.43 3.70 12.33
C TRP A 14 5.67 4.88 11.41
N ALA A 15 6.93 5.18 11.13
CA ALA A 15 7.31 6.29 10.26
C ALA A 15 8.29 5.81 9.17
N VAL A 16 8.43 6.63 8.12
CA VAL A 16 9.41 6.38 7.06
C VAL A 16 10.67 7.18 7.35
N LEU A 17 11.83 6.54 7.33
CA LEU A 17 13.15 7.13 7.49
C LEU A 17 13.79 7.33 6.11
N ASP A 18 14.17 8.56 5.76
CA ASP A 18 15.07 8.84 4.64
C ASP A 18 16.52 8.60 5.11
N GLN A 19 17.09 7.46 4.71
CA GLN A 19 18.45 7.06 5.11
C GLN A 19 19.53 8.03 4.62
N GLN A 20 19.27 8.78 3.54
CA GLN A 20 20.23 9.75 3.02
C GLN A 20 20.28 11.03 3.86
N LYS A 21 19.16 11.40 4.49
CA LYS A 21 19.03 12.64 5.28
C LYS A 21 18.98 12.40 6.78
N GLY A 22 18.81 11.16 7.21
CA GLY A 22 18.55 10.82 8.61
C GLY A 22 17.22 11.40 9.13
N ALA A 23 16.28 11.71 8.24
CA ALA A 23 15.06 12.43 8.58
C ALA A 23 13.85 11.50 8.57
N LEU A 24 13.03 11.59 9.62
CA LEU A 24 11.73 10.95 9.69
C LEU A 24 10.72 11.73 8.84
N ILE A 25 10.11 11.03 7.90
CA ILE A 25 9.00 11.49 7.08
C ILE A 25 7.72 11.03 7.78
N VAL A 26 7.09 11.98 8.43
CA VAL A 26 5.75 11.85 9.00
C VAL A 26 4.82 12.62 8.08
N ASP A 27 3.77 11.96 7.59
CA ASP A 27 2.76 12.64 6.78
C ASP A 27 1.91 13.53 7.69
N PRO A 28 1.96 14.87 7.54
CA PRO A 28 1.20 15.78 8.40
C PRO A 28 -0.32 15.65 8.23
N MET A 29 -0.80 15.00 7.15
CA MET A 29 -2.22 14.67 6.99
C MET A 29 -2.63 13.34 7.65
N MET A 30 -1.67 12.52 8.10
CA MET A 30 -1.96 11.32 8.91
C MET A 30 -2.16 11.73 10.38
N THR A 31 -3.34 12.28 10.67
CA THR A 31 -3.78 12.68 12.01
C THR A 31 -4.14 11.50 12.93
N GLN A 32 -4.01 10.25 12.46
CA GLN A 32 -4.34 9.05 13.21
C GLN A 32 -3.19 8.04 13.09
N THR A 33 -2.89 7.38 14.22
CA THR A 33 -1.93 6.29 14.43
C THR A 33 -1.38 5.69 13.15
N THR A 34 -0.13 6.03 12.80
CA THR A 34 0.49 5.52 11.58
C THR A 34 0.82 4.04 11.76
N THR A 35 0.07 3.18 11.07
CA THR A 35 0.28 1.73 11.11
C THR A 35 1.56 1.32 10.38
N ARG A 36 2.10 0.14 10.72
CA ARG A 36 3.22 -0.46 9.99
C ARG A 36 2.96 -0.58 8.49
N LEU A 37 1.73 -0.95 8.11
CA LEU A 37 1.35 -1.15 6.71
C LEU A 37 1.34 0.18 5.93
N SER A 38 0.82 1.25 6.52
CA SER A 38 0.83 2.58 5.90
C SER A 38 2.25 3.12 5.74
N ALA A 39 3.11 2.94 6.75
CA ALA A 39 4.52 3.30 6.64
C ALA A 39 5.24 2.50 5.55
N GLN A 40 4.98 1.19 5.44
CA GLN A 40 5.56 0.36 4.39
C GLN A 40 5.12 0.81 3.00
N ALA A 41 3.83 1.06 2.81
CA ALA A 41 3.30 1.54 1.53
C ALA A 41 3.92 2.89 1.11
N LEU A 42 4.17 3.78 2.08
CA LEU A 42 4.82 5.06 1.83
C LEU A 42 6.31 4.89 1.49
N ALA A 43 7.03 4.00 2.19
CA ALA A 43 8.42 3.68 1.88
C ALA A 43 8.55 3.08 0.47
N ASP A 44 7.68 2.12 0.13
CA ASP A 44 7.63 1.48 -1.19
C ASP A 44 7.38 2.53 -2.28
N LEU A 45 6.39 3.42 -2.09
CA LEU A 45 6.10 4.51 -3.02
C LEU A 45 7.32 5.42 -3.22
N LYS A 46 8.00 5.81 -2.14
CA LYS A 46 9.17 6.70 -2.18
C LYS A 46 10.40 6.04 -2.82
N ASN A 47 10.54 4.73 -2.66
CA ASN A 47 11.55 3.92 -3.36
C ASN A 47 11.20 3.66 -4.83
N GLY A 48 10.06 4.14 -5.33
CA GLY A 48 9.62 3.89 -6.70
C GLY A 48 9.15 2.45 -6.93
N LEU A 49 8.90 1.69 -5.86
CA LEU A 49 8.24 0.40 -5.93
C LEU A 49 6.77 0.64 -6.25
N GLN A 50 6.47 0.74 -7.55
CA GLN A 50 5.08 0.78 -7.97
C GLN A 50 4.43 -0.53 -7.54
N PRO A 51 3.26 -0.49 -6.87
CA PRO A 51 2.53 -1.71 -6.65
C PRO A 51 2.24 -2.29 -8.03
N ARG A 52 2.61 -3.56 -8.26
CA ARG A 52 2.13 -4.37 -9.39
C ARG A 52 0.62 -4.62 -9.26
N ARG A 53 -0.17 -3.56 -9.07
CA ARG A 53 -1.61 -3.58 -8.81
C ARG A 53 -2.40 -3.63 -10.11
N GLN A 54 -1.86 -3.11 -11.22
CA GLN A 54 -2.62 -3.08 -12.48
C GLN A 54 -2.92 -4.49 -13.01
N GLU A 55 -1.97 -5.43 -12.93
CA GLU A 55 -2.24 -6.81 -13.35
C GLU A 55 -3.29 -7.50 -12.46
N LYS A 56 -3.19 -7.35 -11.13
CA LYS A 56 -4.08 -8.06 -10.20
C LYS A 56 -5.52 -7.49 -10.17
N ILE A 57 -5.70 -6.19 -10.40
CA ILE A 57 -7.04 -5.59 -10.39
C ILE A 57 -7.84 -6.03 -11.62
N ARG A 58 -7.20 -6.07 -12.79
CA ARG A 58 -7.85 -6.49 -14.04
C ARG A 58 -8.31 -7.94 -13.94
N THR A 59 -7.45 -8.86 -13.50
CA THR A 59 -7.80 -10.28 -13.31
C THR A 59 -8.94 -10.47 -12.32
N ARG A 60 -9.02 -9.67 -11.25
CA ARG A 60 -10.10 -9.76 -10.27
C ARG A 60 -11.43 -9.24 -10.83
N LEU A 61 -11.42 -8.16 -11.60
CA LEU A 61 -12.60 -7.63 -12.25
C LEU A 61 -13.12 -8.59 -13.33
N ASP A 62 -12.22 -9.21 -14.10
CA ASP A 62 -12.57 -10.23 -15.09
C ASP A 62 -13.22 -11.46 -14.42
N ALA A 63 -12.66 -11.92 -13.30
CA ALA A 63 -13.23 -13.02 -12.52
C ALA A 63 -14.63 -12.70 -11.95
N ILE A 64 -14.84 -11.46 -11.51
CA ILE A 64 -16.16 -10.99 -11.04
C ILE A 64 -17.15 -10.92 -12.20
N ALA A 65 -16.75 -10.38 -13.36
CA ALA A 65 -17.59 -10.28 -14.54
C ALA A 65 -18.03 -11.68 -15.04
N ASP A 66 -17.12 -12.65 -15.03
CA ASP A 66 -17.41 -14.04 -15.38
C ASP A 66 -18.36 -14.71 -14.40
N LEU A 67 -18.18 -14.48 -13.09
CA LEU A 67 -19.08 -15.00 -12.07
C LEU A 67 -20.50 -14.44 -12.24
N VAL A 68 -20.64 -13.13 -12.47
CA VAL A 68 -21.93 -12.48 -12.70
C VAL A 68 -22.60 -13.03 -13.96
N ARG A 69 -21.85 -13.27 -15.04
CA ARG A 69 -22.38 -13.88 -16.27
C ARG A 69 -22.93 -15.28 -16.02
N ARG A 70 -22.20 -16.12 -15.26
CA ARG A 70 -22.64 -17.49 -14.92
C ARG A 70 -23.90 -17.48 -14.05
N LEU A 71 -23.98 -16.57 -13.08
CA LEU A 71 -25.17 -16.46 -12.22
C LEU A 71 -26.40 -16.07 -13.02
N ARG A 72 -26.28 -15.12 -13.96
CA ARG A 72 -27.39 -14.72 -14.85
C ARG A 72 -27.84 -15.84 -15.79
N ALA A 73 -26.90 -16.63 -16.31
CA ALA A 73 -27.21 -17.75 -17.19
C ALA A 73 -27.90 -18.93 -16.47
N ARG A 74 -27.75 -19.03 -15.14
CA ARG A 74 -28.38 -20.07 -14.32
C ARG A 74 -29.79 -19.70 -13.84
N SER A 75 -30.15 -18.42 -13.93
CA SER A 75 -31.46 -17.88 -13.52
C SER A 75 -32.43 -17.67 -14.69
N ALA A 76 -32.05 -18.06 -15.91
CA ALA A 76 -32.87 -18.04 -17.12
C ALA A 76 -33.18 -19.48 -17.55
#